data_AF-A0A1A9F1Z7-F1
#
_entry.id   AF-A0A1A9F1Z7-F1
#
_cell.length_a   1.000
_cell.length_b   1.000
_cell.length_c   1.000
_cell.angle_alpha   90.00
_cell.angle_beta   90.00
_cell.angle_gamma   90.00
#
_symmetry.space_group_name_H-M   'P 1'
#
loop_
_entity.id
_entity.type
_entity.pdbx_description
1 polymer ?
#
loop_
_entity_poly.entity_id
_entity_poly.type
_entity_poly.pdbx_seq_one_letter_code
_entity_poly.pdbx_strand_id
1 'polypeptide(L)'
;MFLNNVINGADKKAGSYSGSTQSHLIDVWDLLGLILVAGLSIYIWFDQAGAPGPDTLLHSDGDSAAASATNIRSSQSTTTILPAPLGQKQESRSASHRYLDTELADNSGQSRTADKVIERLALLQQRPAWTLTSFDLDNLMKDLDLLVDQGSTAIEAIRQFLRRSLDVDLGAWDGAEKLEPPSLRLALFEVLHRIGGNGVEAIWFEELRATTNPLEIQTLGRYLDEYRPGLYDREILSSAREALSLATAQGNSDRDIAPLFQVFENYGDSSLIPDLEQVPEMWWGRYAAVTLAGLPDGTGLSSLRDRLALDSPRTNLGARFALQLLAQSAEYPEAQVALMDTVHQQQIPDALWREIAWTIAGTYQVQFNNPKAKVKNEPQNTSPAAIYSVNKFISFGPGGNQVLFGVRYAMPQLTREQMAQRLDLIDTLLLETNSPVAQQVLQQAFETIWSAYNEEGKW
;
A
#
# COMPACT_ATOMS: atom_id res chain seq x y z
N MET A 1 22.69 40.79 9.68
CA MET A 1 22.97 41.57 10.90
C MET A 1 22.04 41.01 11.97
N PHE A 2 22.58 40.60 13.12
CA PHE A 2 22.02 39.70 14.17
C PHE A 2 22.34 38.20 14.02
N LEU A 3 23.57 37.87 14.44
CA LEU A 3 23.93 36.61 15.08
C LEU A 3 25.00 36.95 16.13
N ASN A 4 24.69 36.83 17.42
CA ASN A 4 25.64 36.42 18.47
C ASN A 4 25.02 36.38 19.87
N ASN A 5 25.60 35.48 20.69
CA ASN A 5 25.46 35.26 22.14
C ASN A 5 24.35 34.25 22.51
N VAL A 6 24.57 33.18 23.27
CA VAL A 6 25.48 32.98 24.43
C VAL A 6 25.86 31.50 24.56
N ILE A 7 27.16 31.21 24.71
CA ILE A 7 27.72 30.02 25.37
C ILE A 7 28.76 30.51 26.40
N ASN A 8 28.74 29.90 27.59
CA ASN A 8 29.75 29.85 28.68
C ASN A 8 29.44 30.58 30.02
N GLY A 9 29.60 29.80 31.10
CA GLY A 9 29.65 30.20 32.51
C GLY A 9 29.19 29.04 33.41
N ALA A 10 29.94 27.94 33.54
CA ALA A 10 31.07 27.72 34.45
C ALA A 10 30.72 27.78 35.96
N ASP A 11 30.69 26.58 36.55
CA ASP A 11 31.44 26.14 37.75
C ASP A 11 30.95 26.40 39.20
N LYS A 12 31.16 25.33 40.00
CA LYS A 12 31.20 25.18 41.47
C LYS A 12 29.89 25.01 42.28
N LYS A 13 29.69 23.79 42.77
CA LYS A 13 29.72 23.46 44.22
C LYS A 13 29.76 21.94 44.45
N ALA A 14 30.86 21.48 45.04
CA ALA A 14 31.01 20.14 45.60
C ALA A 14 30.29 20.09 46.96
N GLY A 15 29.36 19.15 47.12
CA GLY A 15 28.69 18.82 48.36
C GLY A 15 28.59 17.31 48.50
N SER A 16 29.31 16.77 49.49
CA SER A 16 29.30 15.37 49.90
C SER A 16 27.91 14.98 50.43
N TYR A 17 27.32 13.92 49.88
CA TYR A 17 26.19 13.19 50.47
C TYR A 17 26.48 11.69 50.39
N SER A 18 26.73 11.09 51.55
CA SER A 18 26.56 9.65 51.75
C SER A 18 25.09 9.42 52.13
N GLY A 19 24.45 8.45 51.47
CA GLY A 19 23.05 8.12 51.71
C GLY A 19 22.68 6.85 50.98
N SER A 20 22.40 5.81 51.76
CA SER A 20 21.99 4.46 51.41
C SER A 20 21.06 4.32 50.20
N THR A 21 21.44 3.46 49.25
CA THR A 21 20.54 2.88 48.25
C THR A 21 19.53 1.96 48.92
N GLN A 22 18.32 2.48 49.14
CA GLN A 22 17.14 1.69 49.47
C GLN A 22 16.33 1.52 48.18
N SER A 23 16.40 0.33 47.59
CA SER A 23 15.64 -0.05 46.40
C SER A 23 14.15 -0.14 46.75
N HIS A 24 13.38 0.89 46.42
CA HIS A 24 11.92 0.78 46.37
C HIS A 24 11.55 0.01 45.10
N LEU A 25 11.34 -1.28 45.24
CA LEU A 25 10.52 -2.06 44.31
C LEU A 25 9.11 -1.46 44.37
N ILE A 26 8.73 -0.73 43.33
CA ILE A 26 7.33 -0.36 43.11
C ILE A 26 6.58 -1.68 42.90
N ASP A 27 5.65 -1.97 43.81
CA ASP A 27 4.87 -3.20 43.77
C ASP A 27 4.01 -3.18 42.50
N VAL A 28 3.94 -4.31 41.80
CA VAL A 28 3.23 -4.43 40.51
C VAL A 28 1.75 -4.01 40.64
N TRP A 29 1.21 -4.11 41.84
CA TRP A 29 -0.14 -3.69 42.21
C TRP A 29 -0.35 -2.17 42.21
N ASP A 30 0.67 -1.37 42.56
CA ASP A 30 0.59 0.10 42.48
C ASP A 30 0.58 0.59 41.04
N LEU A 31 1.29 -0.11 40.15
CA LEU A 31 1.31 0.19 38.72
C LEU A 31 -0.03 -0.14 38.04
N LEU A 32 -0.66 -1.26 38.43
CA LEU A 32 -2.01 -1.62 37.98
C LEU A 32 -3.09 -0.66 38.51
N GLY A 33 -2.95 -0.19 39.76
CA GLY A 33 -3.83 0.83 40.32
C GLY A 33 -3.76 2.15 39.54
N LEU A 34 -2.56 2.60 39.16
CA LEU A 34 -2.36 3.80 38.36
C LEU A 34 -2.96 3.69 36.94
N ILE A 35 -2.85 2.53 36.31
CA ILE A 35 -3.44 2.29 34.98
C ILE A 35 -4.97 2.31 35.04
N LEU A 36 -5.57 1.73 36.10
CA LEU A 36 -7.03 1.75 36.28
C LEU A 36 -7.58 3.15 36.54
N VAL A 37 -6.88 3.96 37.35
CA VAL A 37 -7.30 5.35 37.62
C VAL A 37 -7.14 6.22 36.38
N ALA A 38 -6.08 6.03 35.59
CA ALA A 38 -5.90 6.72 34.31
C ALA A 38 -6.99 6.32 33.29
N GLY A 39 -7.33 5.04 33.19
CA GLY A 39 -8.40 4.54 32.32
C GLY A 39 -9.78 5.07 32.69
N LEU A 40 -10.09 5.13 33.99
CA LEU A 40 -11.37 5.69 34.47
C LEU A 40 -11.47 7.20 34.22
N SER A 41 -10.35 7.93 34.34
CA SER A 41 -10.30 9.36 34.08
C SER A 41 -10.51 9.69 32.60
N ILE A 42 -9.99 8.85 31.68
CA ILE A 42 -10.21 8.97 30.23
C ILE A 42 -11.67 8.66 29.87
N TYR A 43 -12.26 7.64 30.51
CA TYR A 43 -13.66 7.28 30.28
C TYR A 43 -14.62 8.41 30.70
N ILE A 44 -14.41 9.01 31.88
CA ILE A 44 -15.23 10.13 32.36
C ILE A 44 -15.07 11.38 31.47
N TRP A 45 -13.87 11.60 30.92
CA TRP A 45 -13.62 12.71 29.99
C TRP A 45 -14.37 12.53 28.66
N PHE A 46 -14.48 11.30 28.14
CA PHE A 46 -15.28 11.01 26.96
C PHE A 46 -16.79 11.05 27.20
N ASP A 47 -17.26 10.72 28.41
CA ASP A 47 -18.68 10.78 28.77
C ASP A 47 -19.17 12.22 28.98
N GLN A 48 -18.29 13.14 29.41
CA GLN A 48 -18.61 14.57 29.53
C GLN A 48 -18.47 15.35 28.21
N ALA A 49 -17.72 14.84 27.24
CA ALA A 49 -17.64 15.39 25.90
C ALA A 49 -18.83 14.88 25.07
N GLY A 50 -20.02 15.41 25.38
CA GLY A 50 -21.30 14.99 24.81
C GLY A 50 -21.26 14.75 23.30
N ALA A 51 -21.42 13.48 22.91
CA ALA A 51 -21.77 13.12 21.55
C ALA A 51 -23.21 13.56 21.27
N PRO A 52 -23.52 14.18 20.11
CA PRO A 52 -24.89 14.51 19.74
C PRO A 52 -25.66 13.20 19.52
N GLY A 53 -26.66 12.96 20.37
CA GLY A 53 -27.64 11.90 20.18
C GLY A 53 -28.51 12.15 18.95
N PRO A 54 -29.01 11.08 18.29
CA PRO A 54 -29.91 11.20 17.16
C PRO A 54 -31.33 11.41 17.69
N ASP A 55 -31.84 12.63 17.58
CA ASP A 55 -33.23 12.93 17.91
C ASP A 55 -34.02 13.39 16.68
N THR A 56 -34.94 12.48 16.31
CA THR A 56 -36.36 12.75 16.07
C THR A 56 -36.75 13.72 14.93
N LEU A 57 -36.90 13.15 13.73
CA LEU A 57 -37.87 13.64 12.75
C LEU A 57 -39.29 13.23 13.18
N LEU A 58 -40.09 14.25 13.47
CA LEU A 58 -41.51 14.16 13.77
C LEU A 58 -42.36 13.86 12.53
N HIS A 59 -43.36 13.04 12.79
CA HIS A 59 -44.63 12.80 12.08
C HIS A 59 -45.07 13.80 11.01
N SER A 60 -45.43 13.24 9.86
CA SER A 60 -46.44 13.77 8.93
C SER A 60 -47.45 12.64 8.68
N ASP A 61 -48.66 12.77 9.25
CA ASP A 61 -49.81 11.93 8.94
C ASP A 61 -50.42 12.27 7.57
N GLY A 62 -51.08 11.29 6.94
CA GLY A 62 -52.22 11.55 6.05
C GLY A 62 -52.28 10.78 4.73
N ASP A 63 -52.75 9.54 4.80
CA ASP A 63 -53.63 8.82 3.86
C ASP A 63 -53.35 8.79 2.34
N SER A 64 -53.14 7.58 1.81
CA SER A 64 -54.09 6.94 0.87
C SER A 64 -53.69 5.50 0.45
N ALA A 65 -54.56 4.58 0.84
CA ALA A 65 -54.96 3.29 0.26
C ALA A 65 -54.21 2.64 -0.93
N ALA A 66 -53.95 1.33 -0.75
CA ALA A 66 -54.45 0.20 -1.55
C ALA A 66 -53.38 -0.78 -2.12
N ALA A 67 -53.43 -1.98 -1.55
CA ALA A 67 -53.34 -3.30 -2.19
C ALA A 67 -52.11 -3.68 -3.03
N SER A 68 -51.31 -4.63 -2.55
CA SER A 68 -51.49 -6.06 -2.90
C SER A 68 -50.37 -6.92 -2.34
N ALA A 69 -50.77 -8.15 -2.00
CA ALA A 69 -49.99 -9.19 -1.37
C ALA A 69 -48.82 -9.70 -2.21
N THR A 70 -47.75 -10.18 -1.55
CA THR A 70 -47.13 -11.48 -1.86
C THR A 70 -46.43 -12.02 -0.62
N ASN A 71 -46.89 -13.21 -0.19
CA ASN A 71 -46.29 -14.05 0.83
C ASN A 71 -44.95 -14.63 0.32
N ILE A 72 -43.86 -14.47 1.08
CA ILE A 72 -42.72 -15.41 1.02
C ILE A 72 -42.44 -15.93 2.41
N ARG A 73 -42.66 -17.25 2.51
CA ARG A 73 -42.57 -18.11 3.67
C ARG A 73 -41.10 -18.47 3.91
N SER A 74 -40.50 -17.94 4.97
CA SER A 74 -39.20 -18.35 5.48
C SER A 74 -39.37 -19.55 6.41
N SER A 75 -38.93 -20.73 5.96
CA SER A 75 -38.80 -21.92 6.81
C SER A 75 -37.51 -21.85 7.60
N GLN A 76 -37.63 -21.51 8.90
CA GLN A 76 -36.58 -21.71 9.89
C GLN A 76 -36.61 -23.17 10.36
N SER A 77 -35.51 -23.91 10.13
CA SER A 77 -35.27 -25.21 10.75
C SER A 77 -34.49 -25.00 12.04
N THR A 78 -35.17 -25.17 13.16
CA THR A 78 -34.61 -25.22 14.51
C THR A 78 -34.03 -26.61 14.75
N THR A 79 -32.71 -26.75 14.78
CA THR A 79 -32.07 -28.01 15.21
C THR A 79 -31.81 -27.95 16.72
N THR A 80 -32.56 -28.75 17.45
CA THR A 80 -32.40 -29.04 18.89
C THR A 80 -31.08 -29.78 19.13
N ILE A 81 -30.23 -29.26 20.03
CA ILE A 81 -29.05 -29.95 20.55
C ILE A 81 -29.35 -30.41 21.98
N LEU A 82 -29.32 -31.73 22.20
CA LEU A 82 -29.27 -32.39 23.51
C LEU A 82 -27.82 -32.84 23.79
N PRO A 83 -27.33 -32.78 25.04
CA PRO A 83 -25.97 -33.17 25.38
C PRO A 83 -25.89 -34.61 25.92
N ALA A 84 -24.84 -35.35 25.54
CA ALA A 84 -24.29 -36.50 26.28
C ALA A 84 -22.94 -36.93 25.65
N PRO A 85 -22.13 -37.77 26.31
CA PRO A 85 -21.52 -37.58 27.62
C PRO A 85 -19.99 -37.69 27.55
N LEU A 86 -19.34 -37.25 28.63
CA LEU A 86 -17.90 -37.37 28.87
C LEU A 86 -17.44 -38.83 28.96
N GLY A 87 -16.35 -39.13 28.26
CA GLY A 87 -15.37 -40.13 28.67
C GLY A 87 -15.02 -41.17 27.62
N GLN A 88 -13.86 -41.02 26.98
CA GLN A 88 -12.82 -42.06 27.00
C GLN A 88 -11.52 -41.54 26.37
N LYS A 89 -10.43 -41.77 27.10
CA LYS A 89 -9.06 -41.42 26.78
C LYS A 89 -8.55 -42.42 25.73
N GLN A 90 -8.47 -41.99 24.47
CA GLN A 90 -7.89 -42.77 23.38
C GLN A 90 -6.51 -42.19 23.02
N GLU A 91 -5.47 -42.96 23.34
CA GLU A 91 -4.11 -42.81 22.82
C GLU A 91 -4.14 -42.86 21.29
N SER A 92 -4.02 -41.69 20.67
CA SER A 92 -3.97 -41.56 19.21
C SER A 92 -2.55 -41.89 18.74
N ARG A 93 -2.42 -43.05 18.13
CA ARG A 93 -1.23 -43.48 17.36
C ARG A 93 -1.07 -42.58 16.14
N SER A 94 -0.01 -41.77 16.16
CA SER A 94 0.55 -41.08 14.99
C SER A 94 1.09 -42.10 13.98
N ALA A 95 0.26 -42.57 13.05
CA ALA A 95 0.68 -43.55 12.04
C ALA A 95 0.12 -43.35 10.63
N SER A 96 -0.43 -42.18 10.28
CA SER A 96 -1.06 -41.98 8.96
C SER A 96 -0.41 -40.93 8.05
N HIS A 97 0.67 -40.27 8.46
CA HIS A 97 1.39 -39.32 7.59
C HIS A 97 2.61 -39.91 6.85
N ARG A 98 2.94 -41.20 7.03
CA ARG A 98 4.23 -41.75 6.59
C ARG A 98 4.24 -42.45 5.22
N TYR A 99 3.11 -42.49 4.51
CA TYR A 99 3.01 -43.30 3.28
C TYR A 99 3.34 -42.56 1.98
N LEU A 100 3.45 -41.23 1.97
CA LEU A 100 3.79 -40.46 0.75
C LEU A 100 5.24 -39.93 0.72
N ASP A 101 5.94 -39.88 1.86
CA ASP A 101 7.34 -39.44 1.89
C ASP A 101 8.32 -40.45 1.29
N THR A 102 7.96 -41.74 1.23
CA THR A 102 8.88 -42.80 0.78
C THR A 102 8.88 -42.99 -0.74
N GLU A 103 7.79 -42.68 -1.46
CA GLU A 103 7.72 -42.82 -2.92
C GLU A 103 8.38 -41.64 -3.68
N LEU A 104 8.61 -40.50 -3.01
CA LEU A 104 9.28 -39.34 -3.61
C LEU A 104 10.82 -39.42 -3.53
N ALA A 105 11.38 -40.32 -2.73
CA ALA A 105 12.81 -40.36 -2.44
C ALA A 105 13.65 -41.28 -3.34
N ASP A 106 13.06 -42.27 -4.03
CA ASP A 106 13.82 -43.37 -4.66
C ASP A 106 13.89 -43.37 -6.20
N ASN A 107 13.70 -42.21 -6.84
CA ASN A 107 13.72 -42.10 -8.30
C ASN A 107 14.81 -41.14 -8.83
N SER A 108 16.03 -41.30 -8.31
CA SER A 108 17.20 -40.45 -8.56
C SER A 108 17.82 -40.58 -9.97
N GLY A 109 17.22 -41.38 -10.86
CA GLY A 109 17.75 -41.62 -12.22
C GLY A 109 16.79 -41.30 -13.38
N GLN A 110 15.52 -41.01 -13.14
CA GLN A 110 14.61 -40.56 -14.20
C GLN A 110 14.71 -39.05 -14.36
N SER A 111 15.16 -38.60 -15.54
CA SER A 111 15.13 -37.19 -15.94
C SER A 111 13.77 -36.58 -15.60
N ARG A 112 13.76 -35.63 -14.66
CA ARG A 112 12.55 -34.90 -14.25
C ARG A 112 12.18 -33.95 -15.39
N THR A 113 11.32 -34.39 -16.30
CA THR A 113 10.82 -33.55 -17.40
C THR A 113 10.00 -32.38 -16.85
N ALA A 114 9.94 -31.26 -17.59
CA ALA A 114 9.15 -30.08 -17.22
C ALA A 114 7.70 -30.44 -16.88
N ASP A 115 7.09 -31.34 -17.66
CA ASP A 115 5.72 -31.81 -17.43
C ASP A 115 5.54 -32.41 -16.04
N LYS A 116 6.48 -33.26 -15.59
CA LYS A 116 6.43 -33.89 -14.26
C LYS A 116 6.64 -32.88 -13.15
N VAL A 117 7.50 -31.87 -13.38
CA VAL A 117 7.72 -30.78 -12.42
C VAL A 117 6.43 -29.97 -12.27
N ILE A 118 5.83 -29.54 -13.38
CA ILE A 118 4.56 -28.81 -13.41
C ILE A 118 3.42 -29.61 -12.78
N GLU A 119 3.33 -30.92 -13.04
CA GLU A 119 2.34 -31.79 -12.42
C GLU A 119 2.47 -31.79 -10.89
N ARG A 120 3.70 -31.91 -10.37
CA ARG A 120 3.95 -31.85 -8.93
C ARG A 120 3.63 -30.48 -8.34
N LEU A 121 3.96 -29.39 -9.04
CA LEU A 121 3.60 -28.03 -8.64
C LEU A 121 2.07 -27.86 -8.58
N ALA A 122 1.35 -28.43 -9.54
CA ALA A 122 -0.12 -28.40 -9.57
C ALA A 122 -0.75 -29.16 -8.40
N LEU A 123 -0.11 -30.23 -7.89
CA LEU A 123 -0.60 -30.97 -6.73
C LEU A 123 -0.60 -30.13 -5.44
N LEU A 124 0.20 -29.06 -5.36
CA LEU A 124 0.20 -28.15 -4.20
C LEU A 124 -1.15 -27.46 -4.03
N GLN A 125 -1.89 -27.23 -5.11
CA GLN A 125 -3.23 -26.64 -5.07
C GLN A 125 -4.25 -27.51 -4.31
N GLN A 126 -4.05 -28.84 -4.32
CA GLN A 126 -4.97 -29.77 -3.69
C GLN A 126 -4.72 -29.89 -2.18
N ARG A 127 -3.60 -29.34 -1.69
CA ARG A 127 -3.24 -29.38 -0.28
C ARG A 127 -3.85 -28.17 0.43
N PRO A 128 -4.47 -28.35 1.60
CA PRO A 128 -4.86 -27.22 2.43
C PRO A 128 -3.62 -26.40 2.81
N ALA A 129 -3.71 -25.06 2.75
CA ALA A 129 -2.56 -24.18 3.00
C ALA A 129 -1.84 -24.46 4.34
N TRP A 130 -2.61 -24.82 5.38
CA TRP A 130 -2.07 -25.16 6.70
C TRP A 130 -1.27 -26.48 6.76
N THR A 131 -1.29 -27.30 5.71
CA THR A 131 -0.52 -28.56 5.63
C THR A 131 0.85 -28.39 4.98
N LEU A 132 1.16 -27.19 4.50
CA LEU A 132 2.40 -26.91 3.77
C LEU A 132 3.48 -26.46 4.75
N THR A 133 4.67 -27.00 4.55
CA THR A 133 5.82 -26.83 5.44
C THR A 133 6.94 -26.05 4.75
N SER A 134 7.94 -25.59 5.52
CA SER A 134 9.16 -25.02 4.95
C SER A 134 9.89 -25.99 4.01
N PHE A 135 9.77 -27.29 4.21
CA PHE A 135 10.30 -28.30 3.31
C PHE A 135 9.57 -28.31 1.95
N ASP A 136 8.25 -28.13 1.95
CA ASP A 136 7.46 -28.00 0.72
C ASP A 136 7.87 -26.73 -0.06
N LEU A 137 8.11 -25.63 0.65
CA LEU A 137 8.65 -24.38 0.08
C LEU A 137 10.03 -24.56 -0.56
N ASP A 138 10.96 -25.24 0.14
CA ASP A 138 12.29 -25.51 -0.40
C ASP A 138 12.22 -26.38 -1.67
N ASN A 139 11.29 -27.35 -1.71
CA ASN A 139 11.07 -28.18 -2.89
C ASN A 139 10.42 -27.39 -4.03
N LEU A 140 9.46 -26.52 -3.74
CA LEU A 140 8.88 -25.59 -4.71
C LEU A 140 9.98 -24.75 -5.38
N MET A 141 10.88 -24.15 -4.60
CA MET A 141 11.96 -23.33 -5.14
C MET A 141 12.91 -24.13 -6.03
N LYS A 142 13.31 -25.34 -5.59
CA LYS A 142 14.13 -26.25 -6.41
C LYS A 142 13.45 -26.64 -7.70
N ASP A 143 12.14 -26.80 -7.68
CA ASP A 143 11.35 -27.15 -8.85
C ASP A 143 11.26 -26.00 -9.84
N LEU A 144 11.08 -24.76 -9.37
CA LEU A 144 11.10 -23.57 -10.20
C LEU A 144 12.48 -23.36 -10.83
N ASP A 145 13.58 -23.53 -10.08
CA ASP A 145 14.94 -23.45 -10.63
C ASP A 145 15.21 -24.56 -11.65
N LEU A 146 14.70 -25.78 -11.40
CA LEU A 146 14.80 -26.87 -12.35
C LEU A 146 14.07 -26.56 -13.68
N LEU A 147 12.95 -25.84 -13.64
CA LEU A 147 12.28 -25.37 -14.87
C LEU A 147 13.13 -24.35 -15.62
N VAL A 148 13.81 -23.44 -14.90
CA VAL A 148 14.74 -22.48 -15.50
C VAL A 148 15.93 -23.20 -16.15
N ASP A 149 16.52 -24.18 -15.48
CA ASP A 149 17.64 -24.98 -16.00
C ASP A 149 17.27 -25.77 -17.27
N GLN A 150 16.00 -26.15 -17.41
CA GLN A 150 15.49 -26.80 -18.62
C GLN A 150 15.29 -25.83 -19.79
N GLY A 151 15.23 -24.52 -19.52
CA GLY A 151 15.16 -23.49 -20.54
C GLY A 151 13.96 -23.67 -21.47
N SER A 152 14.21 -23.60 -22.78
CA SER A 152 13.15 -23.62 -23.81
C SER A 152 12.23 -24.85 -23.78
N THR A 153 12.69 -26.00 -23.26
CA THR A 153 11.84 -27.20 -23.18
C THR A 153 10.76 -27.09 -22.11
N ALA A 154 10.91 -26.18 -21.13
CA ALA A 154 9.91 -25.95 -20.09
C ALA A 154 8.77 -25.00 -20.52
N ILE A 155 8.99 -24.17 -21.56
CA ILE A 155 8.06 -23.12 -21.97
C ILE A 155 6.66 -23.66 -22.27
N GLU A 156 6.56 -24.75 -23.04
CA GLU A 156 5.25 -25.30 -23.43
C GLU A 156 4.53 -25.95 -22.24
N ALA A 157 5.25 -26.63 -21.34
CA ALA A 157 4.67 -27.19 -20.13
C ALA A 157 4.10 -26.08 -19.21
N ILE A 158 4.85 -24.97 -19.07
CA ILE A 158 4.39 -23.80 -18.32
C ILE A 158 3.15 -23.18 -18.98
N ARG A 159 3.17 -22.99 -20.30
CA ARG A 159 2.01 -22.46 -21.05
C ARG A 159 0.76 -23.31 -20.84
N GLN A 160 0.89 -24.63 -20.91
CA GLN A 160 -0.25 -25.54 -20.70
C GLN A 160 -0.80 -25.46 -19.28
N PHE A 161 0.04 -25.22 -18.28
CA PHE A 161 -0.42 -24.97 -16.91
C PHE A 161 -1.18 -23.66 -16.81
N LEU A 162 -0.61 -22.55 -17.32
CA LEU A 162 -1.19 -21.21 -17.22
C LEU A 162 -2.58 -21.11 -17.88
N ARG A 163 -2.77 -21.79 -19.02
CA ARG A 163 -4.07 -21.90 -19.72
C ARG A 163 -5.19 -22.54 -18.93
N ARG A 164 -4.88 -23.30 -17.87
CA ARG A 164 -5.89 -23.89 -16.99
C ARG A 164 -6.43 -22.87 -15.98
N SER A 165 -5.85 -21.67 -15.93
CA SER A 165 -6.18 -20.61 -14.97
C SER A 165 -6.16 -21.08 -13.52
N LEU A 166 -5.30 -22.07 -13.22
CA LEU A 166 -5.07 -22.56 -11.87
C LEU A 166 -4.02 -21.69 -11.20
N ASP A 167 -4.27 -21.34 -9.93
CA ASP A 167 -3.30 -20.65 -9.10
C ASP A 167 -3.23 -21.29 -7.72
N VAL A 168 -2.08 -21.11 -7.08
CA VAL A 168 -1.81 -21.50 -5.71
C VAL A 168 -1.33 -20.25 -4.99
N ASP A 169 -2.11 -19.80 -4.01
CA ASP A 169 -1.72 -18.71 -3.13
C ASP A 169 -0.58 -19.20 -2.23
N LEU A 170 0.63 -18.71 -2.52
CA LEU A 170 1.84 -19.00 -1.76
C LEU A 170 1.97 -18.07 -0.55
N GLY A 171 1.36 -16.87 -0.61
CA GLY A 171 1.42 -15.86 0.43
C GLY A 171 0.71 -16.25 1.73
N ALA A 172 -0.22 -17.20 1.66
CA ALA A 172 -0.91 -17.75 2.82
C ALA A 172 -0.06 -18.73 3.66
N TRP A 173 1.19 -19.03 3.27
CA TRP A 173 2.00 -20.08 3.89
C TRP A 173 2.95 -19.54 4.96
N ASP A 174 3.25 -20.34 5.97
CA ASP A 174 4.27 -19.99 6.96
C ASP A 174 5.66 -20.00 6.30
N GLY A 175 6.41 -18.90 6.41
CA GLY A 175 7.67 -18.72 5.70
C GLY A 175 7.54 -18.14 4.29
N ALA A 176 6.32 -17.84 3.82
CA ALA A 176 6.08 -17.27 2.50
C ALA A 176 6.70 -15.88 2.32
N GLU A 177 7.07 -15.19 3.39
CA GLU A 177 7.79 -13.91 3.31
C GLU A 177 9.13 -14.02 2.57
N LYS A 178 9.65 -15.25 2.39
CA LYS A 178 10.85 -15.54 1.60
C LYS A 178 10.58 -15.73 0.12
N LEU A 179 9.32 -15.96 -0.28
CA LEU A 179 8.92 -16.09 -1.67
C LEU A 179 8.59 -14.71 -2.23
N GLU A 180 9.30 -14.32 -3.28
CA GLU A 180 9.12 -13.01 -3.92
C GLU A 180 7.98 -12.98 -4.95
N PRO A 181 7.42 -14.13 -5.40
CA PRO A 181 6.06 -14.17 -5.94
C PRO A 181 5.05 -14.72 -4.90
N PRO A 182 3.93 -14.04 -4.63
CA PRO A 182 2.90 -14.50 -3.70
C PRO A 182 2.00 -15.61 -4.27
N SER A 183 2.17 -15.99 -5.55
CA SER A 183 1.40 -17.07 -6.16
C SER A 183 2.22 -17.91 -7.13
N LEU A 184 1.80 -19.15 -7.37
CA LEU A 184 2.47 -20.06 -8.30
C LEU A 184 2.43 -19.51 -9.74
N ARG A 185 1.32 -18.89 -10.16
CA ARG A 185 1.26 -18.26 -11.49
C ARG A 185 2.30 -17.16 -11.66
N LEU A 186 2.42 -16.26 -10.67
CA LEU A 186 3.45 -15.21 -10.70
C LEU A 186 4.87 -15.80 -10.69
N ALA A 187 5.09 -16.88 -9.92
CA ALA A 187 6.37 -17.59 -9.94
C ALA A 187 6.69 -18.19 -11.31
N LEU A 188 5.69 -18.72 -12.01
CA LEU A 188 5.87 -19.26 -13.36
C LEU A 188 6.10 -18.15 -14.39
N PHE A 189 5.53 -16.95 -14.22
CA PHE A 189 5.87 -15.79 -15.05
C PHE A 189 7.33 -15.37 -14.87
N GLU A 190 7.82 -15.36 -13.63
CA GLU A 190 9.24 -15.11 -13.33
C GLU A 190 10.15 -16.20 -13.92
N VAL A 191 9.76 -17.48 -13.86
CA VAL A 191 10.48 -18.57 -14.54
C VAL A 191 10.55 -18.31 -16.05
N LEU A 192 9.43 -17.95 -16.69
CA LEU A 192 9.42 -17.59 -18.12
C LEU A 192 10.33 -16.40 -18.42
N HIS A 193 10.37 -15.39 -17.54
CA HIS A 193 11.24 -14.22 -17.67
C HIS A 193 12.72 -14.60 -17.60
N ARG A 194 13.09 -15.46 -16.64
CA ARG A 194 14.46 -15.98 -16.50
C ARG A 194 14.88 -16.89 -17.66
N ILE A 195 13.96 -17.69 -18.21
CA ILE A 195 14.23 -18.55 -19.39
C ILE A 195 14.43 -17.69 -20.65
N GLY A 196 13.54 -16.71 -20.86
CA GLY A 196 13.51 -15.87 -22.05
C GLY A 196 13.31 -16.64 -23.36
N GLY A 197 13.70 -16.03 -24.48
CA GLY A 197 13.69 -16.67 -25.80
C GLY A 197 12.37 -16.56 -26.57
N ASN A 198 12.36 -17.18 -27.76
CA ASN A 198 11.25 -17.07 -28.71
C ASN A 198 10.00 -17.76 -28.17
N GLY A 199 8.88 -17.03 -28.11
CA GLY A 199 7.58 -17.57 -27.72
C GLY A 199 7.12 -17.19 -26.31
N VAL A 200 8.02 -16.74 -25.42
CA VAL A 200 7.66 -16.25 -24.08
C VAL A 200 6.77 -14.99 -24.17
N GLU A 201 7.13 -14.05 -25.04
CA GLU A 201 6.34 -12.84 -25.30
C GLU A 201 4.87 -13.15 -25.64
N ALA A 202 4.65 -14.14 -26.52
CA ALA A 202 3.30 -14.55 -26.91
C ALA A 202 2.51 -15.15 -25.73
N ILE A 203 3.18 -15.81 -24.79
CA ILE A 203 2.55 -16.35 -23.58
C ILE A 203 2.16 -15.20 -22.65
N TRP A 204 3.06 -14.25 -22.38
CA TRP A 204 2.74 -13.10 -21.53
C TRP A 204 1.58 -12.28 -22.10
N PHE A 205 1.57 -12.06 -23.41
CA PHE A 205 0.48 -11.35 -24.08
C PHE A 205 -0.85 -12.12 -24.01
N GLU A 206 -0.83 -13.45 -24.19
CA GLU A 206 -2.01 -14.31 -24.01
C GLU A 206 -2.55 -14.23 -22.58
N GLU A 207 -1.68 -14.31 -21.58
CA GLU A 207 -2.05 -14.26 -20.16
C GLU A 207 -2.53 -12.87 -19.72
N LEU A 208 -1.92 -11.78 -20.22
CA LEU A 208 -2.33 -10.40 -19.91
C LEU A 208 -3.78 -10.14 -20.32
N ARG A 209 -4.21 -10.74 -21.43
CA ARG A 209 -5.58 -10.63 -21.94
C ARG A 209 -6.57 -11.56 -21.23
N ALA A 210 -6.08 -12.59 -20.55
CA ALA A 210 -6.91 -13.58 -19.89
C ALA A 210 -7.09 -13.30 -18.39
N THR A 211 -6.14 -12.61 -17.77
CA THR A 211 -6.13 -12.36 -16.32
C THR A 211 -6.90 -11.10 -15.94
N THR A 212 -7.57 -11.16 -14.79
CA THR A 212 -8.15 -9.99 -14.11
C THR A 212 -7.48 -9.76 -12.75
N ASN A 213 -6.34 -10.41 -12.48
CA ASN A 213 -5.61 -10.26 -11.23
C ASN A 213 -4.71 -9.02 -11.33
N PRO A 214 -4.91 -8.00 -10.47
CA PRO A 214 -4.10 -6.77 -10.47
C PRO A 214 -2.60 -7.00 -10.54
N LEU A 215 -2.07 -7.91 -9.72
CA LEU A 215 -0.63 -8.14 -9.62
C LEU A 215 -0.10 -8.88 -10.84
N GLU A 216 -0.90 -9.77 -11.44
CA GLU A 216 -0.53 -10.41 -12.71
C GLU A 216 -0.49 -9.38 -13.85
N ILE A 217 -1.49 -8.51 -13.96
CA ILE A 217 -1.54 -7.45 -14.98
C ILE A 217 -0.31 -6.55 -14.88
N GLN A 218 0.02 -6.09 -13.67
CA GLN A 218 1.23 -5.31 -13.44
C GLN A 218 2.50 -6.06 -13.85
N THR A 219 2.65 -7.30 -13.39
CA THR A 219 3.85 -8.12 -13.64
C THR A 219 4.05 -8.37 -15.14
N LEU A 220 2.98 -8.78 -15.82
CA LEU A 220 2.99 -9.06 -17.25
C LEU A 220 3.21 -7.79 -18.07
N GLY A 221 2.59 -6.67 -17.68
CA GLY A 221 2.80 -5.39 -18.34
C GLY A 221 4.27 -4.95 -18.28
N ARG A 222 4.89 -5.05 -17.10
CA ARG A 222 6.33 -4.78 -16.94
C ARG A 222 7.19 -5.68 -17.84
N TYR A 223 6.97 -6.99 -17.83
CA TYR A 223 7.79 -7.90 -18.66
C TYR A 223 7.61 -7.66 -20.16
N LEU A 224 6.39 -7.33 -20.62
CA LEU A 224 6.12 -7.00 -22.02
C LEU A 224 6.81 -5.69 -22.43
N ASP A 225 6.76 -4.67 -21.58
CA ASP A 225 7.41 -3.38 -21.81
C ASP A 225 8.96 -3.50 -21.78
N GLU A 226 9.52 -4.26 -20.82
CA GLU A 226 10.96 -4.57 -20.80
C GLU A 226 11.42 -5.26 -22.09
N TYR A 227 10.58 -6.13 -22.66
CA TYR A 227 10.90 -6.87 -23.89
C TYR A 227 10.71 -6.03 -25.17
N ARG A 228 9.68 -5.18 -25.20
CA ARG A 228 9.33 -4.29 -26.32
C ARG A 228 8.76 -2.96 -25.77
N PRO A 229 9.64 -2.00 -25.43
CA PRO A 229 9.22 -0.75 -24.80
C PRO A 229 8.15 -0.03 -25.60
N GLY A 230 7.03 0.31 -24.94
CA GLY A 230 5.91 1.06 -25.51
C GLY A 230 5.01 0.31 -26.50
N LEU A 231 5.35 -0.93 -26.91
CA LEU A 231 4.58 -1.64 -27.93
C LEU A 231 3.22 -2.11 -27.41
N TYR A 232 3.14 -2.44 -26.12
CA TYR A 232 1.99 -3.09 -25.50
C TYR A 232 1.21 -2.18 -24.54
N ASP A 233 1.56 -0.90 -24.42
CA ASP A 233 0.96 0.06 -23.46
C ASP A 233 -0.56 0.07 -23.55
N ARG A 234 -1.10 0.05 -24.77
CA ARG A 234 -2.55 0.06 -25.01
C ARG A 234 -3.22 -1.19 -24.42
N GLU A 235 -2.68 -2.37 -24.69
CA GLU A 235 -3.23 -3.62 -24.18
C GLU A 235 -3.08 -3.74 -22.66
N ILE A 236 -1.95 -3.28 -22.11
CA ILE A 236 -1.70 -3.20 -20.66
C ILE A 236 -2.76 -2.32 -19.99
N LEU A 237 -2.95 -1.10 -20.49
CA LEU A 237 -3.97 -0.18 -19.98
C LEU A 237 -5.39 -0.73 -20.14
N SER A 238 -5.69 -1.38 -21.26
CA SER A 238 -6.99 -2.00 -21.49
C SER A 238 -7.30 -3.08 -20.46
N SER A 239 -6.35 -4.00 -20.20
CA SER A 239 -6.52 -5.04 -19.18
C SER A 239 -6.67 -4.44 -17.78
N ALA A 240 -5.90 -3.40 -17.46
CA ALA A 240 -6.00 -2.73 -16.17
C ALA A 240 -7.34 -2.02 -15.95
N ARG A 241 -7.87 -1.34 -16.99
CA ARG A 241 -9.22 -0.73 -16.97
C ARG A 241 -10.31 -1.78 -16.76
N GLU A 242 -10.24 -2.89 -17.48
CA GLU A 242 -11.21 -3.98 -17.35
C GLU A 242 -11.20 -4.56 -15.92
N ALA A 243 -10.02 -4.82 -15.37
CA ALA A 243 -9.87 -5.31 -14.01
C ALA A 243 -10.36 -4.31 -12.96
N LEU A 244 -10.09 -3.00 -13.14
CA LEU A 244 -10.60 -1.95 -12.25
C LEU A 244 -12.13 -1.87 -12.31
N SER A 245 -12.71 -1.91 -13.51
CA SER A 245 -14.16 -1.91 -13.70
C SER A 245 -14.81 -3.11 -13.01
N LEU A 246 -14.21 -4.31 -13.15
CA LEU A 246 -14.69 -5.52 -12.48
C LEU A 246 -14.61 -5.39 -10.95
N ALA A 247 -13.48 -4.90 -10.41
CA ALA A 247 -13.31 -4.68 -8.99
C ALA A 247 -14.34 -3.68 -8.45
N THR A 248 -14.59 -2.60 -9.18
CA THR A 248 -15.60 -1.57 -8.85
C THR A 248 -17.00 -2.17 -8.84
N ALA A 249 -17.35 -2.95 -9.86
CA ALA A 249 -18.67 -3.57 -9.99
C ALA A 249 -18.94 -4.63 -8.91
N GLN A 250 -17.91 -5.34 -8.48
CA GLN A 250 -18.01 -6.28 -7.35
C GLN A 250 -18.10 -5.56 -6.00
N GLY A 251 -17.78 -4.27 -5.99
CA GLY A 251 -18.09 -3.35 -4.90
C GLY A 251 -17.48 -3.75 -3.57
N ASN A 252 -16.33 -4.45 -3.60
CA ASN A 252 -15.42 -4.83 -2.49
C ASN A 252 -14.75 -6.19 -2.80
N SER A 253 -13.82 -6.24 -3.75
CA SER A 253 -13.01 -7.45 -3.93
C SER A 253 -11.93 -7.48 -2.85
N ASP A 254 -11.76 -8.59 -2.11
CA ASP A 254 -10.63 -8.82 -1.17
C ASP A 254 -9.22 -8.81 -1.83
N ARG A 255 -9.14 -8.33 -3.06
CA ARG A 255 -7.94 -8.23 -3.88
C ARG A 255 -7.32 -6.85 -3.70
N ASP A 256 -6.00 -6.84 -3.52
CA ASP A 256 -5.23 -5.62 -3.60
C ASP A 256 -5.28 -5.05 -5.02
N ILE A 257 -5.84 -3.85 -5.16
CA ILE A 257 -5.97 -3.14 -6.43
C ILE A 257 -4.83 -2.14 -6.66
N ALA A 258 -3.95 -1.89 -5.69
CA ALA A 258 -2.83 -0.98 -5.83
C ALA A 258 -1.97 -1.25 -7.09
N PRO A 259 -1.71 -2.52 -7.49
CA PRO A 259 -1.00 -2.80 -8.73
C PRO A 259 -1.64 -2.21 -9.99
N LEU A 260 -2.98 -2.10 -10.07
CA LEU A 260 -3.66 -1.48 -11.22
C LEU A 260 -3.33 0.01 -11.31
N PHE A 261 -3.27 0.70 -10.17
CA PHE A 261 -2.96 2.13 -10.13
C PHE A 261 -1.48 2.42 -10.44
N GLN A 262 -0.58 1.50 -10.10
CA GLN A 262 0.81 1.56 -10.55
C GLN A 262 0.93 1.33 -12.07
N VAL A 263 0.09 0.46 -12.65
CA VAL A 263 0.00 0.31 -14.11
C VAL A 263 -0.49 1.61 -14.75
N PHE A 264 -1.51 2.25 -14.19
CA PHE A 264 -1.99 3.54 -14.68
C PHE A 264 -0.95 4.66 -14.55
N GLU A 265 -0.14 4.67 -13.48
CA GLU A 265 0.95 5.64 -13.32
C GLU A 265 2.05 5.43 -14.36
N ASN A 266 2.44 4.18 -14.63
CA ASN A 266 3.57 3.87 -15.51
C ASN A 266 3.24 3.98 -17.00
N TYR A 267 2.02 3.60 -17.40
CA TYR A 267 1.63 3.48 -18.81
C TYR A 267 0.56 4.50 -19.23
N GLY A 268 -0.02 5.21 -18.27
CA GLY A 268 -1.19 6.04 -18.47
C GLY A 268 -0.93 7.40 -19.10
N ASP A 269 -2.01 7.96 -19.64
CA ASP A 269 -2.07 9.33 -20.13
C ASP A 269 -3.38 9.99 -19.67
N SER A 270 -3.63 11.21 -20.17
CA SER A 270 -4.86 11.96 -19.89
C SER A 270 -6.17 11.22 -20.21
N SER A 271 -6.14 10.15 -21.03
CA SER A 271 -7.34 9.35 -21.32
C SER A 271 -7.84 8.55 -20.10
N LEU A 272 -7.03 8.40 -19.05
CA LEU A 272 -7.42 7.71 -17.81
C LEU A 272 -8.20 8.58 -16.83
N ILE A 273 -8.19 9.91 -17.01
CA ILE A 273 -8.83 10.83 -16.06
C ILE A 273 -10.30 10.45 -15.79
N PRO A 274 -11.14 10.18 -16.81
CA PRO A 274 -12.54 9.80 -16.57
C PRO A 274 -12.69 8.50 -15.77
N ASP A 275 -11.78 7.54 -15.95
CA ASP A 275 -11.82 6.26 -15.23
C ASP A 275 -11.44 6.48 -13.75
N LEU A 276 -10.41 7.29 -13.51
CA LEU A 276 -9.90 7.60 -12.16
C LEU A 276 -10.87 8.47 -11.37
N GLU A 277 -11.62 9.36 -12.02
CA GLU A 277 -12.64 10.19 -11.38
C GLU A 277 -13.89 9.39 -10.98
N GLN A 278 -14.14 8.25 -11.62
CA GLN A 278 -15.33 7.42 -11.38
C GLN A 278 -15.11 6.33 -10.32
N VAL A 279 -13.90 6.17 -9.79
CA VAL A 279 -13.66 5.13 -8.78
C VAL A 279 -14.41 5.45 -7.48
N PRO A 280 -14.79 4.45 -6.68
CA PRO A 280 -15.39 4.65 -5.37
C PRO A 280 -14.57 5.58 -4.46
N GLU A 281 -15.24 6.38 -3.65
CA GLU A 281 -14.63 7.38 -2.76
C GLU A 281 -13.47 6.83 -1.92
N MET A 282 -13.63 5.59 -1.42
CA MET A 282 -12.62 4.91 -0.62
C MET A 282 -11.29 4.75 -1.35
N TRP A 283 -11.32 4.55 -2.68
CA TRP A 283 -10.14 4.40 -3.52
C TRP A 283 -9.68 5.74 -4.09
N TRP A 284 -10.63 6.65 -4.34
CA TRP A 284 -10.34 7.97 -4.90
C TRP A 284 -9.33 8.72 -4.04
N GLY A 285 -9.63 8.85 -2.74
CA GLY A 285 -8.82 9.64 -1.80
C GLY A 285 -7.44 9.09 -1.46
N ARG A 286 -7.01 8.02 -2.14
CA ARG A 286 -5.73 7.38 -1.94
C ARG A 286 -5.10 7.07 -3.29
N TYR A 287 -5.62 6.08 -4.00
CA TYR A 287 -4.96 5.56 -5.20
C TYR A 287 -5.19 6.40 -6.44
N ALA A 288 -6.45 6.75 -6.73
CA ALA A 288 -6.72 7.59 -7.89
C ALA A 288 -6.02 8.94 -7.75
N ALA A 289 -6.01 9.51 -6.55
CA ALA A 289 -5.31 10.76 -6.30
C ALA A 289 -3.80 10.65 -6.58
N VAL A 290 -3.09 9.62 -6.06
CA VAL A 290 -1.64 9.43 -6.39
C VAL A 290 -1.45 9.27 -7.90
N THR A 291 -2.26 8.42 -8.54
CA THR A 291 -2.15 8.20 -9.99
C THR A 291 -2.41 9.48 -10.78
N LEU A 292 -3.44 10.26 -10.44
CA LEU A 292 -3.74 11.55 -11.08
C LEU A 292 -2.58 12.54 -10.94
N ALA A 293 -1.93 12.58 -9.76
CA ALA A 293 -0.76 13.42 -9.53
C ALA A 293 0.48 12.96 -10.31
N GLY A 294 0.59 11.66 -10.57
CA GLY A 294 1.68 11.03 -11.31
C GLY A 294 1.48 10.98 -12.83
N LEU A 295 0.32 11.38 -13.36
CA LEU A 295 0.09 11.40 -14.80
C LEU A 295 1.08 12.35 -15.51
N PRO A 296 1.52 12.02 -16.73
CA PRO A 296 2.43 12.86 -17.50
C PRO A 296 1.94 14.30 -17.64
N ASP A 297 2.90 15.22 -17.65
CA ASP A 297 2.70 16.67 -17.82
C ASP A 297 1.73 17.31 -16.81
N GLY A 298 1.46 16.64 -15.68
CA GLY A 298 0.52 17.12 -14.66
C GLY A 298 -0.94 17.11 -15.13
N THR A 299 -1.28 16.31 -16.15
CA THR A 299 -2.63 16.31 -16.75
C THR A 299 -3.76 15.93 -15.79
N GLY A 300 -3.48 15.21 -14.70
CA GLY A 300 -4.46 14.87 -13.67
C GLY A 300 -4.62 15.90 -12.54
N LEU A 301 -3.83 16.98 -12.53
CA LEU A 301 -3.85 17.97 -11.44
C LEU A 301 -5.15 18.78 -11.39
N SER A 302 -5.79 19.01 -12.54
CA SER A 302 -7.12 19.63 -12.62
C SER A 302 -8.16 18.86 -11.81
N SER A 303 -8.16 17.52 -11.91
CA SER A 303 -9.09 16.66 -11.16
C SER A 303 -8.86 16.72 -9.65
N LEU A 304 -7.60 16.85 -9.22
CA LEU A 304 -7.26 17.04 -7.80
C LEU A 304 -7.75 18.40 -7.28
N ARG A 305 -7.54 19.47 -8.07
CA ARG A 305 -8.04 20.81 -7.75
C ARG A 305 -9.55 20.82 -7.67
N ASP A 306 -10.22 20.23 -8.66
CA ASP A 306 -11.68 20.22 -8.73
C ASP A 306 -12.26 19.43 -7.54
N ARG A 307 -11.58 18.39 -7.06
CA ARG A 307 -11.93 17.73 -5.80
C ARG A 307 -11.84 18.68 -4.60
N LEU A 308 -10.77 19.46 -4.47
CA LEU A 308 -10.62 20.42 -3.36
C LEU A 308 -11.70 21.50 -3.38
N ALA A 309 -12.19 21.87 -4.57
CA ALA A 309 -13.30 22.81 -4.69
C ALA A 309 -14.64 22.22 -4.19
N LEU A 310 -14.82 20.90 -4.30
CA LEU A 310 -16.01 20.19 -3.86
C LEU A 310 -15.98 19.82 -2.38
N ASP A 311 -14.82 19.40 -1.88
CA ASP A 311 -14.67 18.81 -0.56
C ASP A 311 -13.61 19.54 0.28
N SER A 312 -13.95 19.85 1.52
CA SER A 312 -13.01 20.53 2.41
C SER A 312 -11.96 19.55 2.96
N PRO A 313 -10.65 19.87 2.90
CA PRO A 313 -9.62 19.10 3.60
C PRO A 313 -9.79 19.16 5.12
N ARG A 314 -10.68 19.98 5.69
CA ARG A 314 -10.99 19.93 7.12
C ARG A 314 -11.80 18.69 7.49
N THR A 315 -12.67 18.20 6.61
CA THR A 315 -13.66 17.16 6.92
C THR A 315 -13.53 15.92 6.05
N ASN A 316 -12.97 16.03 4.84
CA ASN A 316 -12.86 14.94 3.89
C ASN A 316 -11.39 14.47 3.79
N LEU A 317 -11.15 13.16 4.00
CA LEU A 317 -9.81 12.57 3.93
C LEU A 317 -9.23 12.59 2.51
N GLY A 318 -10.05 12.35 1.49
CA GLY A 318 -9.62 12.42 0.10
C GLY A 318 -9.19 13.82 -0.31
N ALA A 319 -9.91 14.85 0.13
CA ALA A 319 -9.50 16.24 -0.08
C ALA A 319 -8.16 16.56 0.62
N ARG A 320 -7.93 16.07 1.84
CA ARG A 320 -6.62 16.22 2.51
C ARG A 320 -5.49 15.62 1.68
N PHE A 321 -5.73 14.45 1.10
CA PHE A 321 -4.75 13.74 0.30
C PHE A 321 -4.50 14.43 -1.05
N ALA A 322 -5.56 14.93 -1.70
CA ALA A 322 -5.45 15.75 -2.91
C ALA A 322 -4.60 17.01 -2.67
N LEU A 323 -4.81 17.69 -1.54
CA LEU A 323 -4.01 18.85 -1.14
C LEU A 323 -2.52 18.52 -0.98
N GLN A 324 -2.23 17.38 -0.35
CA GLN A 324 -0.87 16.90 -0.18
C GLN A 324 -0.21 16.54 -1.51
N LEU A 325 -0.94 15.92 -2.44
CA LEU A 325 -0.41 15.58 -3.75
C LEU A 325 -0.21 16.81 -4.64
N LEU A 326 -1.08 17.81 -4.55
CA LEU A 326 -0.83 19.13 -5.17
C LEU A 326 0.45 19.77 -4.60
N ALA A 327 0.68 19.68 -3.29
CA ALA A 327 1.94 20.11 -2.68
C ALA A 327 3.16 19.30 -3.18
N GLN A 328 2.99 18.01 -3.46
CA GLN A 328 4.02 17.15 -4.04
C GLN A 328 4.32 17.51 -5.48
N SER A 329 3.33 17.95 -6.24
CA SER A 329 3.42 18.34 -7.64
C SER A 329 3.62 19.86 -7.82
N ALA A 330 4.19 20.53 -6.82
CA ALA A 330 4.35 22.00 -6.80
C ALA A 330 5.23 22.58 -7.93
N GLU A 331 5.95 21.75 -8.68
CA GLU A 331 6.65 22.15 -9.91
C GLU A 331 5.69 22.51 -11.06
N TYR A 332 4.43 22.06 -11.01
CA TYR A 332 3.43 22.38 -12.01
C TYR A 332 2.65 23.65 -11.62
N PRO A 333 2.49 24.63 -12.54
CA PRO A 333 1.77 25.87 -12.25
C PRO A 333 0.33 25.66 -11.76
N GLU A 334 -0.38 24.66 -12.29
CA GLU A 334 -1.74 24.35 -11.87
C GLU A 334 -1.82 23.92 -10.40
N ALA A 335 -0.84 23.14 -9.92
CA ALA A 335 -0.76 22.76 -8.52
C ALA A 335 -0.48 23.97 -7.62
N GLN A 336 0.40 24.87 -8.05
CA GLN A 336 0.68 26.12 -7.32
C GLN A 336 -0.58 26.97 -7.17
N VAL A 337 -1.34 27.17 -8.26
CA VAL A 337 -2.60 27.91 -8.24
C VAL A 337 -3.60 27.26 -7.29
N ALA A 338 -3.79 25.94 -7.37
CA ALA A 338 -4.70 25.22 -6.50
C ALA A 338 -4.31 25.34 -5.01
N LEU A 339 -3.02 25.29 -4.69
CA LEU A 339 -2.52 25.52 -3.33
C LEU A 339 -2.83 26.94 -2.85
N MET A 340 -2.56 27.96 -3.67
CA MET A 340 -2.84 29.36 -3.36
C MET A 340 -4.33 29.60 -3.11
N ASP A 341 -5.19 29.07 -3.99
CA ASP A 341 -6.65 29.15 -3.83
C ASP A 341 -7.09 28.54 -2.48
N THR A 342 -6.51 27.40 -2.10
CA THR A 342 -6.81 26.72 -0.83
C THR A 342 -6.37 27.57 0.38
N VAL A 343 -5.26 28.29 0.27
CA VAL A 343 -4.77 29.23 1.30
C VAL A 343 -5.68 30.44 1.42
N HIS A 344 -6.04 31.07 0.30
CA HIS A 344 -6.93 32.22 0.26
C HIS A 344 -8.31 31.91 0.84
N GLN A 345 -8.81 30.70 0.59
CA GLN A 345 -10.07 30.21 1.15
C GLN A 345 -9.93 29.75 2.62
N GLN A 346 -8.73 29.85 3.21
CA GLN A 346 -8.41 29.43 4.58
C GLN A 346 -8.79 27.97 4.87
N GLN A 347 -8.75 27.11 3.83
CA GLN A 347 -9.22 25.74 3.98
C GLN A 347 -8.19 24.82 4.62
N ILE A 348 -6.90 25.18 4.59
CA ILE A 348 -5.82 24.38 5.18
C ILE A 348 -5.90 24.43 6.72
N PRO A 349 -6.19 23.30 7.40
CA PRO A 349 -6.15 23.23 8.86
C PRO A 349 -4.72 23.37 9.39
N ASP A 350 -4.56 23.98 10.57
CA ASP A 350 -3.23 24.19 11.18
C ASP A 350 -2.39 22.92 11.31
N ALA A 351 -3.05 21.78 11.59
CA ALA A 351 -2.40 20.49 11.72
C ALA A 351 -1.78 19.96 10.41
N LEU A 352 -2.26 20.39 9.24
CA LEU A 352 -1.78 19.90 7.94
C LEU A 352 -0.61 20.72 7.39
N TRP A 353 -0.41 21.96 7.84
CA TRP A 353 0.65 22.82 7.33
C TRP A 353 2.04 22.20 7.43
N ARG A 354 2.30 21.41 8.48
CA ARG A 354 3.58 20.73 8.65
C ARG A 354 3.84 19.72 7.53
N GLU A 355 2.85 18.87 7.23
CA GLU A 355 2.98 17.85 6.19
C GLU A 355 3.06 18.48 4.80
N ILE A 356 2.25 19.51 4.54
CA ILE A 356 2.31 20.30 3.29
C ILE A 356 3.68 20.94 3.12
N ALA A 357 4.22 21.60 4.15
CA ALA A 357 5.53 22.24 4.08
C ALA A 357 6.65 21.23 3.84
N TRP A 358 6.62 20.04 4.47
CA TRP A 358 7.58 18.97 4.19
C TRP A 358 7.48 18.44 2.76
N THR A 359 6.27 18.38 2.23
CA THR A 359 5.98 17.92 0.87
C THR A 359 6.47 18.93 -0.16
N ILE A 360 6.19 20.22 0.03
CA ILE A 360 6.75 21.31 -0.79
C ILE A 360 8.28 21.29 -0.69
N ALA A 361 8.85 21.07 0.50
CA ALA A 361 10.30 20.93 0.66
C ALA A 361 10.92 19.71 -0.06
N GLY A 362 10.12 18.81 -0.64
CA GLY A 362 10.60 17.57 -1.26
C GLY A 362 11.23 16.60 -0.25
N THR A 363 11.01 16.83 1.04
CA THR A 363 11.48 15.95 2.13
C THR A 363 10.46 14.90 2.50
N TYR A 364 9.27 14.96 1.91
CA TYR A 364 8.20 14.00 2.12
C TYR A 364 7.49 13.73 0.80
N GLN A 365 7.25 12.46 0.50
CA GLN A 365 6.58 12.00 -0.72
C GLN A 365 5.60 10.87 -0.41
N VAL A 366 4.50 10.86 -1.13
CA VAL A 366 3.55 9.74 -1.19
C VAL A 366 3.85 8.92 -2.43
N GLN A 367 3.93 7.61 -2.25
CA GLN A 367 4.17 6.66 -3.33
C GLN A 367 3.55 5.29 -3.06
N PHE A 368 3.34 4.50 -4.11
CA PHE A 368 2.88 3.11 -3.99
C PHE A 368 4.00 2.15 -3.56
N ASN A 369 5.23 2.43 -3.97
CA ASN A 369 6.35 1.53 -3.77
C ASN A 369 6.90 1.61 -2.35
N ASN A 370 7.19 0.46 -1.75
CA ASN A 370 7.88 0.42 -0.46
C ASN A 370 9.34 0.84 -0.67
N PRO A 371 9.80 1.99 -0.13
CA PRO A 371 11.18 2.44 -0.35
C PRO A 371 12.22 1.55 0.35
N LYS A 372 11.78 0.65 1.24
CA LYS A 372 12.64 -0.33 1.92
C LYS A 372 12.64 -1.70 1.25
N ALA A 373 11.78 -1.93 0.26
CA ALA A 373 11.86 -3.15 -0.52
C ALA A 373 13.20 -3.14 -1.25
N LYS A 374 14.08 -4.11 -0.93
CA LYS A 374 15.35 -4.26 -1.63
C LYS A 374 15.03 -4.68 -3.05
N VAL A 375 15.05 -3.75 -4.00
CA VAL A 375 15.04 -4.10 -5.42
C VAL A 375 16.39 -4.75 -5.70
N LYS A 376 16.43 -6.09 -5.77
CA LYS A 376 17.67 -6.86 -5.97
C LYS A 376 18.42 -6.49 -7.26
N ASN A 377 17.76 -5.81 -8.19
CA ASN A 377 18.26 -5.53 -9.53
C ASN A 377 18.43 -4.03 -9.84
N GLU A 378 18.22 -3.13 -8.87
CA GLU A 378 18.43 -1.70 -9.13
C GLU A 378 19.94 -1.40 -9.15
N PRO A 379 20.47 -0.79 -10.22
CA PRO A 379 21.91 -0.52 -10.34
C PRO A 379 22.36 0.34 -9.15
N GLN A 380 23.31 -0.18 -8.35
CA GLN A 380 23.82 0.41 -7.11
C GLN A 380 24.49 1.79 -7.25
N ASN A 381 24.42 2.44 -8.42
CA ASN A 381 25.12 3.68 -8.71
C ASN A 381 24.43 4.94 -8.20
N THR A 382 23.17 4.86 -7.77
CA THR A 382 22.53 5.95 -7.02
C THR A 382 22.51 5.55 -5.56
N SER A 383 23.37 6.20 -4.74
CA SER A 383 23.29 6.05 -3.29
C SER A 383 21.88 6.47 -2.88
N PRO A 384 21.03 5.56 -2.38
CA PRO A 384 19.64 5.88 -2.10
C PRO A 384 19.61 7.01 -1.08
N ALA A 385 18.76 8.00 -1.32
CA ALA A 385 18.60 9.10 -0.39
C ALA A 385 18.30 8.57 1.01
N ALA A 386 18.97 9.11 2.02
CA ALA A 386 18.81 8.65 3.38
C ALA A 386 17.35 8.82 3.83
N ILE A 387 16.65 7.70 4.03
CA ILE A 387 15.26 7.68 4.48
C ILE A 387 15.24 7.92 5.98
N TYR A 388 14.57 8.99 6.40
CA TYR A 388 14.37 9.33 7.80
C TYR A 388 13.25 8.48 8.43
N SER A 389 12.10 8.38 7.76
CA SER A 389 10.96 7.59 8.23
C SER A 389 10.09 7.10 7.08
N VAL A 390 9.37 6.00 7.31
CA VAL A 390 8.36 5.49 6.37
C VAL A 390 7.07 5.29 7.14
N ASN A 391 6.04 6.02 6.76
CA ASN A 391 4.69 5.88 7.26
C ASN A 391 3.91 4.98 6.31
N LYS A 392 3.26 3.95 6.86
CA LYS A 392 2.44 3.01 6.09
C LYS A 392 0.98 3.41 6.22
N PHE A 393 0.36 3.87 5.14
CA PHE A 393 -1.07 4.13 5.08
C PHE A 393 -1.78 2.84 4.69
N ILE A 394 -2.29 2.13 5.70
CA ILE A 394 -3.10 0.93 5.47
C ILE A 394 -4.55 1.35 5.30
N SER A 395 -5.20 0.91 4.23
CA SER A 395 -6.66 0.98 4.13
C SER A 395 -7.22 -0.36 4.58
N PHE A 396 -8.00 -0.36 5.67
CA PHE A 396 -8.79 -1.53 6.05
C PHE A 396 -10.10 -1.46 5.27
N GLY A 397 -10.04 -1.89 4.02
CA GLY A 397 -11.21 -2.09 3.18
C GLY A 397 -11.48 -3.60 3.00
N PRO A 398 -12.73 -4.00 2.79
CA PRO A 398 -13.05 -5.30 2.19
C PRO A 398 -12.45 -5.31 0.78
N GLY A 399 -11.27 -5.93 0.67
CA GLY A 399 -10.17 -5.34 -0.12
C GLY A 399 -8.80 -5.97 0.10
N GLY A 400 -8.53 -6.39 1.33
CA GLY A 400 -7.18 -6.76 1.75
C GLY A 400 -6.35 -5.55 2.17
N ASN A 401 -5.10 -5.82 2.57
CA ASN A 401 -4.17 -4.83 3.12
C ASN A 401 -3.60 -3.92 2.04
N GLN A 402 -4.40 -2.97 1.60
CA GLN A 402 -4.04 -1.88 0.71
C GLN A 402 -3.00 -0.96 1.36
N VAL A 403 -1.85 -0.75 0.70
CA VAL A 403 -0.72 0.03 1.26
C VAL A 403 -0.30 1.17 0.35
N LEU A 404 -0.27 2.39 0.91
CA LEU A 404 0.53 3.51 0.39
C LEU A 404 1.63 3.85 1.39
N PHE A 405 2.72 4.45 0.90
CA PHE A 405 3.86 4.84 1.73
C PHE A 405 4.04 6.35 1.70
N GLY A 406 4.02 6.97 2.88
CA GLY A 406 4.54 8.32 3.10
C GLY A 406 6.01 8.22 3.50
N VAL A 407 6.90 8.63 2.61
CA VAL A 407 8.35 8.50 2.79
C VAL A 407 8.92 9.85 3.13
N ARG A 408 9.61 9.93 4.27
CA ARG A 408 10.35 11.13 4.67
C ARG A 408 11.83 10.92 4.43
N TYR A 409 12.43 11.82 3.67
CA TYR A 409 13.85 11.84 3.36
C TYR A 409 14.58 12.81 4.30
N ALA A 410 15.86 12.53 4.54
CA ALA A 410 16.72 13.40 5.33
C ALA A 410 17.04 14.72 4.61
N MET A 411 17.03 14.71 3.28
CA MET A 411 17.29 15.85 2.40
C MET A 411 16.22 15.95 1.31
N PRO A 412 15.95 17.15 0.76
CA PRO A 412 15.07 17.33 -0.38
C PRO A 412 15.42 16.41 -1.56
N GLN A 413 14.41 15.78 -2.16
CA GLN A 413 14.53 14.96 -3.37
C GLN A 413 14.09 15.76 -4.59
N LEU A 414 14.79 16.86 -4.86
CA LEU A 414 14.42 17.84 -5.88
C LEU A 414 15.63 18.21 -6.72
N THR A 415 15.43 18.45 -8.01
CA THR A 415 16.43 19.09 -8.87
C THR A 415 16.61 20.56 -8.47
N ARG A 416 17.72 21.17 -8.89
CA ARG A 416 18.01 22.59 -8.62
C ARG A 416 16.93 23.52 -9.16
N GLU A 417 16.42 23.24 -10.36
CA GLU A 417 15.34 23.98 -10.99
C GLU A 417 14.05 23.88 -10.18
N GLN A 418 13.68 22.67 -9.74
CA GLN A 418 12.52 22.45 -8.86
C GLN A 418 12.70 23.16 -7.51
N MET A 419 13.88 23.12 -6.90
CA MET A 419 14.16 23.84 -5.65
C MET A 419 13.93 25.34 -5.79
N ALA A 420 14.40 25.96 -6.89
CA ALA A 420 14.20 27.38 -7.14
C ALA A 420 12.71 27.74 -7.27
N GLN A 421 11.94 26.95 -8.03
CA GLN A 421 10.50 27.15 -8.18
C GLN A 421 9.76 27.03 -6.84
N ARG A 422 10.15 26.07 -6.01
CA ARG A 422 9.49 25.83 -4.72
C ARG A 422 9.85 26.87 -3.66
N LEU A 423 11.05 27.46 -3.72
CA LEU A 423 11.40 28.61 -2.88
C LEU A 423 10.49 29.81 -3.18
N ASP A 424 10.27 30.12 -4.47
CA ASP A 424 9.35 31.20 -4.90
C ASP A 424 7.90 30.94 -4.46
N LEU A 425 7.44 29.69 -4.57
CA LEU A 425 6.13 29.29 -4.04
C LEU A 425 6.04 29.48 -2.52
N ILE A 426 7.07 29.07 -1.75
CA ILE A 426 7.06 29.23 -0.29
C ILE A 426 7.02 30.71 0.10
N ASP A 427 7.80 31.56 -0.57
CA ASP A 427 7.77 33.01 -0.32
C ASP A 427 6.36 33.59 -0.58
N THR A 428 5.72 33.17 -1.67
CA THR A 428 4.34 33.56 -1.98
C THR A 428 3.36 33.08 -0.90
N LEU A 429 3.46 31.82 -0.48
CA LEU A 429 2.61 31.26 0.57
C LEU A 429 2.80 31.96 1.92
N LEU A 430 4.04 32.36 2.26
CA LEU A 430 4.36 33.10 3.48
C LEU A 430 3.70 34.49 3.51
N LEU A 431 3.59 35.15 2.37
CA LEU A 431 2.94 36.46 2.24
C LEU A 431 1.42 36.36 2.35
N GLU A 432 0.84 35.28 1.86
CA GLU A 432 -0.62 35.13 1.73
C GLU A 432 -1.27 34.42 2.93
N THR A 433 -0.50 33.66 3.71
CA THR A 433 -1.01 32.95 4.89
C THR A 433 -1.04 33.82 6.15
N ASN A 434 -2.16 33.76 6.87
CA ASN A 434 -2.34 34.41 8.17
C ASN A 434 -2.13 33.45 9.36
N SER A 435 -1.89 32.16 9.11
CA SER A 435 -1.68 31.17 10.18
C SER A 435 -0.25 31.25 10.72
N PRO A 436 -0.04 31.53 12.02
CA PRO A 436 1.30 31.55 12.61
C PRO A 436 1.99 30.18 12.52
N VAL A 437 1.22 29.10 12.59
CA VAL A 437 1.72 27.74 12.43
C VAL A 437 2.24 27.53 11.00
N ALA A 438 1.47 27.99 9.99
CA ALA A 438 1.88 27.95 8.59
C ALA A 438 3.19 28.71 8.37
N GLN A 439 3.26 29.96 8.85
CA GLN A 439 4.45 30.79 8.71
C GLN A 439 5.69 30.12 9.29
N GLN A 440 5.57 29.53 10.48
CA GLN A 440 6.68 28.83 11.12
C GLN A 440 7.18 27.64 10.30
N VAL A 441 6.27 26.75 9.85
CA VAL A 441 6.68 25.53 9.14
C VAL A 441 7.11 25.79 7.70
N LEU A 442 6.54 26.80 7.04
CA LEU A 442 6.97 27.25 5.71
C LEU A 442 8.36 27.89 5.76
N GLN A 443 8.67 28.68 6.80
CA GLN A 443 10.01 29.21 7.01
C GLN A 443 11.04 28.08 7.19
N GLN A 444 10.70 27.03 7.95
CA GLN A 444 11.57 25.85 8.09
C GLN A 444 11.76 25.10 6.77
N ALA A 445 10.69 24.96 5.97
CA ALA A 445 10.79 24.38 4.63
C ALA A 445 11.70 25.22 3.72
N PHE A 446 11.55 26.54 3.73
CA PHE A 446 12.42 27.46 3.00
C PHE A 446 13.90 27.24 3.36
N GLU A 447 14.23 27.25 4.65
CA GLU A 447 15.60 27.05 5.14
C GLU A 447 16.16 25.69 4.71
N THR A 448 15.32 24.64 4.74
CA THR A 448 15.70 23.29 4.32
C THR A 448 16.06 23.24 2.83
N ILE A 449 15.19 23.79 1.96
CA ILE A 449 15.46 23.84 0.51
C ILE A 449 16.67 24.74 0.23
N TRP A 450 16.74 25.92 0.85
CA TRP A 450 17.82 26.87 0.64
C TRP A 450 19.20 26.31 1.01
N SER A 451 19.28 25.54 2.10
CA SER A 451 20.51 24.86 2.49
C SER A 451 20.94 23.85 1.43
N ALA A 452 20.02 22.98 0.98
CA ALA A 452 20.30 21.98 -0.06
C ALA A 452 20.72 22.63 -1.39
N TYR A 453 20.01 23.67 -1.83
CA TYR A 453 20.29 24.43 -3.05
C TYR A 453 21.72 24.99 -3.09
N ASN A 454 22.26 25.42 -1.95
CA ASN A 454 23.60 25.99 -1.86
C ASN A 454 24.71 24.93 -1.67
N GLU A 455 24.37 23.73 -1.23
CA GLU A 455 25.32 22.61 -1.05
C GLU A 455 25.61 21.88 -2.36
N GLU A 456 24.62 21.73 -3.25
CA GLU A 456 24.82 21.07 -4.56
C GLU A 456 25.86 21.77 -5.44
N GLY A 457 26.06 23.08 -5.30
CA GLY A 457 27.07 23.82 -6.05
C GLY A 457 28.53 23.59 -5.62
N LYS A 458 28.78 22.72 -4.63
CA LYS A 458 30.12 22.44 -4.09
C LYS A 458 30.71 21.09 -4.54
N TRP A 459 29.91 20.26 -5.20
CA TRP A 459 30.34 18.98 -5.79
C TRP A 459 30.64 19.16 -7.27
#